data_AF-A0A957N3R7-F1
#
_entry.id   AF-A0A957N3R7-F1
#
_cell.length_a   1.000
_cell.length_b   1.000
_cell.length_c   1.000
_cell.angle_alpha   90.00
_cell.angle_beta   90.00
_cell.angle_gamma   90.00
#
_symmetry.space_group_name_H-M   'P 1'
#
loop_
_entity.id
_entity.type
_entity.pdbx_description
1 polymer ?
#
loop_
_entity_poly.entity_id
_entity_poly.type
_entity_poly.pdbx_seq_one_letter_code
_entity_poly.pdbx_strand_id
1 'polypeptide(L)'
;RRDASVLDDLTAAMADAAAQVVTGEVTRAVRAATIDGVAVQTGAVIGLVDGTLVIAAETAEAVVDALLARMVTPATEVITIYRGAAVAEHVGENLAQLVRDRYPELDIELAYGGQPHYFYILSAE
;
A
#
# COMPACT_ATOMS: atom_id res chain seq x y z
N ARG A 1 -4.69 26.11 32.37
CA ARG A 1 -5.69 25.04 32.11
C ARG A 1 -6.21 25.03 30.67
N ARG A 2 -6.32 26.17 29.97
CA ARG A 2 -6.68 26.21 28.53
C ARG A 2 -5.58 25.64 27.62
N ASP A 3 -4.31 25.83 27.98
CA ASP A 3 -3.19 25.41 27.11
C ASP A 3 -2.97 23.89 27.07
N ALA A 4 -3.37 23.17 28.13
CA ALA A 4 -3.28 21.71 28.17
C ALA A 4 -4.33 21.05 27.24
N SER A 5 -5.56 21.58 27.20
CA SER A 5 -6.63 21.07 26.33
C SER A 5 -6.32 21.26 24.85
N VAL A 6 -5.75 22.40 24.45
CA VAL A 6 -5.38 22.63 23.04
C VAL A 6 -4.25 21.69 22.60
N LEU A 7 -3.31 21.40 23.50
CA LEU A 7 -2.23 20.45 23.23
C LEU A 7 -2.76 19.01 23.11
N ASP A 8 -3.68 18.63 24.00
CA ASP A 8 -4.33 17.32 23.99
C ASP A 8 -5.19 17.14 22.72
N ASP A 9 -5.94 18.16 22.30
CA ASP A 9 -6.76 18.15 21.09
C ASP A 9 -5.91 18.06 19.81
N LEU A 10 -4.78 18.77 19.76
CA LEU A 10 -3.83 18.68 18.64
C LEU A 10 -3.18 17.29 18.57
N THR A 11 -2.82 16.73 19.73
CA THR A 11 -2.23 15.39 19.82
C THR A 11 -3.22 14.33 19.35
N ALA A 12 -4.49 14.45 19.71
CA ALA A 12 -5.55 13.57 19.23
C ALA A 12 -5.74 13.68 17.71
N ALA A 13 -5.76 14.89 17.15
CA ALA A 13 -5.90 15.08 15.71
C ALA A 13 -4.71 14.48 14.91
N MET A 14 -3.47 14.64 15.40
CA MET A 14 -2.29 14.02 14.78
C MET A 14 -2.32 12.49 14.87
N ALA A 15 -2.81 11.94 15.99
CA ALA A 15 -2.95 10.50 16.17
C ALA A 15 -4.05 9.91 15.28
N ASP A 16 -5.16 10.63 15.11
CA ASP A 16 -6.28 10.20 14.26
C ASP A 16 -5.89 10.24 12.78
N ALA A 17 -5.17 11.28 12.35
CA ALA A 17 -4.59 11.36 11.00
C ALA A 17 -3.59 10.22 10.74
N ALA A 18 -2.70 9.94 11.70
CA ALA A 18 -1.77 8.82 11.58
C ALA A 18 -2.47 7.45 11.55
N ALA A 19 -3.65 7.33 12.16
CA ALA A 19 -4.45 6.11 12.15
C ALA A 19 -5.23 5.90 10.85
N GLN A 20 -5.34 6.91 9.99
CA GLN A 20 -6.03 6.83 8.70
C GLN A 20 -5.13 6.30 7.58
N VAL A 21 -3.82 6.25 7.81
CA VAL A 21 -2.87 5.73 6.81
C VAL A 21 -2.95 4.22 6.76
N VAL A 22 -3.35 3.69 5.61
CA VAL A 22 -3.37 2.25 5.34
C VAL A 22 -2.14 1.88 4.53
N THR A 23 -1.42 0.83 4.94
CA THR A 23 -0.22 0.36 4.22
C THR A 23 -0.52 -0.91 3.44
N GLY A 24 -0.09 -0.93 2.18
CA GLY A 24 -0.13 -2.09 1.30
C GLY A 24 1.28 -2.58 0.96
N GLU A 25 1.52 -3.88 1.00
CA GLU A 25 2.82 -4.46 0.65
C GLU A 25 2.68 -5.49 -0.46
N VAL A 26 3.50 -5.36 -1.51
CA VAL A 26 3.54 -6.29 -2.65
C VAL A 26 4.89 -6.98 -2.65
N THR A 27 4.91 -8.28 -2.37
CA THR A 27 6.15 -9.06 -2.24
C THR A 27 6.02 -10.47 -2.82
N ARG A 28 7.06 -11.29 -2.73
CA ARG A 28 7.07 -12.71 -3.15
C ARG A 28 6.98 -13.63 -1.96
N ALA A 29 6.16 -14.66 -2.07
CA ALA A 29 6.11 -15.75 -1.11
C ALA A 29 7.38 -16.61 -1.19
N VAL A 30 8.07 -16.78 -0.06
CA VAL A 30 9.27 -17.63 0.04
C VAL A 30 8.95 -19.11 0.28
N ARG A 31 7.71 -19.44 0.63
CA ARG A 31 7.22 -20.80 0.84
C ARG A 31 5.73 -20.90 0.54
N ALA A 32 5.27 -22.10 0.21
CA ALA A 32 3.85 -22.41 0.10
C ALA A 32 3.22 -22.48 1.50
N ALA A 33 2.02 -21.93 1.64
CA ALA A 33 1.27 -21.93 2.89
C ALA A 33 -0.22 -21.66 2.62
N THR A 34 -1.07 -21.91 3.61
CA THR A 34 -2.42 -21.37 3.66
C THR A 34 -2.50 -20.47 4.88
N ILE A 35 -2.75 -19.19 4.66
CA ILE A 35 -2.81 -18.16 5.70
C ILE A 35 -4.17 -17.49 5.56
N ASP A 36 -4.97 -17.50 6.62
CA ASP A 36 -6.31 -16.91 6.66
C ASP A 36 -7.22 -17.32 5.48
N GLY A 37 -7.10 -18.57 5.04
CA GLY A 37 -7.86 -19.14 3.92
C GLY A 37 -7.31 -18.82 2.53
N VAL A 38 -6.27 -17.99 2.43
CA VAL A 38 -5.57 -17.69 1.17
C VAL A 38 -4.51 -18.75 0.91
N ALA A 39 -4.65 -19.47 -0.21
CA ALA A 39 -3.65 -20.43 -0.66
C ALA A 39 -2.49 -19.70 -1.36
N VAL A 40 -1.29 -19.84 -0.81
CA VAL A 40 -0.06 -19.23 -1.31
C VAL A 40 0.87 -20.32 -1.83
N GLN A 41 1.37 -20.14 -3.04
CA GLN A 41 2.43 -20.98 -3.61
C GLN A 41 3.79 -20.32 -3.46
N THR A 42 4.85 -21.11 -3.32
CA THR A 42 6.22 -20.59 -3.35
C THR A 42 6.46 -19.81 -4.64
N GLY A 43 6.97 -18.58 -4.52
CA GLY A 43 7.26 -17.69 -5.65
C GLY A 43 6.09 -16.84 -6.13
N ALA A 44 4.87 -17.10 -5.65
CA ALA A 44 3.69 -16.29 -5.96
C ALA A 44 3.86 -14.84 -5.49
N VAL A 45 3.22 -13.90 -6.19
CA VAL A 45 3.15 -12.51 -5.74
C VAL A 45 2.03 -12.42 -4.71
N ILE A 46 2.32 -11.81 -3.57
CA ILE A 46 1.39 -11.70 -2.46
C ILE A 46 1.19 -10.24 -2.07
N GLY A 47 -0.02 -9.94 -1.61
CA GLY A 47 -0.43 -8.64 -1.12
C GLY A 47 -0.77 -8.69 0.35
N LEU A 48 -0.22 -7.77 1.13
CA LEU A 48 -0.57 -7.57 2.52
C LEU A 48 -1.18 -6.18 2.71
N VAL A 49 -2.20 -6.08 3.57
CA VAL A 49 -2.72 -4.81 4.08
C VAL A 49 -2.43 -4.79 5.58
N ASP A 50 -1.69 -3.79 6.04
CA ASP A 50 -1.23 -3.65 7.43
C ASP A 50 -0.66 -4.96 8.00
N GLY A 51 0.21 -5.61 7.22
CA GLY A 51 0.85 -6.88 7.58
C GLY A 51 -0.04 -8.13 7.50
N THR A 52 -1.32 -7.99 7.15
CA THR A 52 -2.25 -9.12 6.98
C THR A 52 -2.28 -9.56 5.52
N LEU A 53 -2.04 -10.84 5.24
CA LEU A 53 -2.14 -11.38 3.89
C LEU A 53 -3.58 -11.34 3.38
N VAL A 54 -3.82 -10.65 2.27
CA VAL A 54 -5.18 -10.50 1.72
C VAL A 54 -5.34 -11.07 0.31
N ILE A 55 -4.24 -11.34 -0.40
CA ILE A 55 -4.27 -11.91 -1.76
C ILE A 55 -2.95 -12.60 -2.12
N ALA A 56 -3.05 -13.63 -2.97
CA ALA A 56 -1.94 -14.18 -3.74
C ALA A 56 -2.34 -14.24 -5.22
N ALA A 57 -1.48 -13.75 -6.11
CA ALA A 57 -1.71 -13.72 -7.56
C ALA A 57 -0.41 -13.94 -8.34
N GLU A 58 -0.53 -14.04 -9.67
CA GLU A 58 0.61 -14.28 -10.56
C GLU A 58 1.39 -13.00 -10.88
N THR A 59 0.75 -11.83 -10.86
CA THR A 59 1.35 -10.54 -11.24
C THR A 59 1.27 -9.51 -10.13
N ALA A 60 2.21 -8.55 -10.14
CA ALA A 60 2.23 -7.48 -9.16
C ALA A 60 1.07 -6.51 -9.36
N GLU A 61 0.69 -6.24 -10.61
CA GLU A 61 -0.44 -5.39 -10.97
C GLU A 61 -1.76 -5.93 -10.40
N ALA A 62 -2.01 -7.25 -10.50
CA ALA A 62 -3.22 -7.87 -9.94
C ALA A 62 -3.26 -7.76 -8.41
N VAL A 63 -2.09 -7.85 -7.75
CA VAL A 63 -1.99 -7.64 -6.31
C VAL A 63 -2.23 -6.18 -5.95
N VAL A 64 -1.59 -5.23 -6.63
CA VAL A 64 -1.78 -3.79 -6.40
C VAL A 64 -3.25 -3.42 -6.54
N ASP A 65 -3.92 -3.88 -7.59
CA ASP A 65 -5.35 -3.64 -7.82
C ASP A 65 -6.21 -4.11 -6.64
N ALA A 66 -5.93 -5.32 -6.14
CA ALA A 66 -6.66 -5.88 -5.01
C ALA A 66 -6.34 -5.22 -3.67
N LEU A 67 -5.13 -4.68 -3.50
CA LEU A 67 -4.75 -3.88 -2.35
C LEU A 67 -5.48 -2.53 -2.36
N LEU A 68 -5.41 -1.80 -3.48
CA LEU A 68 -6.07 -0.50 -3.61
C LEU A 68 -7.58 -0.59 -3.39
N ALA A 69 -8.25 -1.63 -3.90
CA ALA A 69 -9.67 -1.86 -3.66
C ALA A 69 -10.06 -2.05 -2.17
N ARG A 70 -9.08 -2.36 -1.31
CA ARG A 70 -9.26 -2.51 0.15
C ARG A 70 -8.76 -1.32 0.95
N MET A 71 -7.73 -0.64 0.44
CA MET A 71 -7.07 0.47 1.13
C MET A 71 -7.77 1.80 0.87
N VAL A 72 -8.28 2.02 -0.34
CA VAL A 72 -8.90 3.29 -0.74
C VAL A 72 -10.26 3.43 -0.09
N THR A 73 -10.45 4.55 0.60
CA THR A 73 -11.72 4.95 1.20
C THR A 73 -12.16 6.31 0.67
N PRO A 74 -13.40 6.75 0.92
CA PRO A 74 -13.83 8.11 0.57
C PRO A 74 -13.05 9.24 1.26
N ALA A 75 -12.25 8.92 2.29
CA ALA A 75 -11.41 9.88 2.99
C ALA A 75 -9.97 9.91 2.44
N THR A 76 -9.59 8.95 1.60
CA THR A 76 -8.28 8.91 0.97
C THR A 76 -8.15 10.08 -0.02
N GLU A 77 -7.05 10.81 0.07
CA GLU A 77 -6.71 11.92 -0.80
C GLU A 77 -5.44 11.60 -1.62
N VAL A 78 -4.50 10.84 -1.05
CA VAL A 78 -3.20 10.57 -1.66
C VAL A 78 -2.88 9.07 -1.62
N ILE A 79 -2.31 8.57 -2.72
CA ILE A 79 -1.68 7.25 -2.78
C ILE A 79 -0.21 7.42 -3.18
N THR A 80 0.70 6.99 -2.30
CA THR A 80 2.14 6.96 -2.60
C THR A 80 2.58 5.53 -2.90
N ILE A 81 3.15 5.32 -4.08
CA ILE A 81 3.72 4.05 -4.54
C ILE A 81 5.23 4.10 -4.37
N TYR A 82 5.77 3.31 -3.44
CA TYR A 82 7.20 3.13 -3.27
C TYR A 82 7.68 1.92 -4.06
N ARG A 83 8.40 2.12 -5.16
CA ARG A 83 8.98 1.01 -5.94
C ARG A 83 10.22 0.43 -5.24
N GLY A 84 10.30 -0.89 -5.19
CA GLY A 84 11.47 -1.61 -4.68
C GLY A 84 12.65 -1.58 -5.65
N ALA A 85 13.81 -2.03 -5.18
CA ALA A 85 15.06 -2.00 -5.95
C ALA A 85 15.02 -2.87 -7.22
N ALA A 86 14.24 -3.95 -7.19
CA ALA A 86 14.11 -4.88 -8.31
C ALA A 86 13.14 -4.38 -9.40
N VAL A 87 12.39 -3.30 -9.16
CA VAL A 87 11.43 -2.74 -10.12
C VAL A 87 12.10 -1.63 -10.93
N ALA A 88 12.18 -1.85 -12.24
CA ALA A 88 12.68 -0.83 -13.16
C ALA A 88 11.76 0.41 -13.14
N GLU A 89 12.36 1.59 -13.27
CA GLU A 89 11.65 2.87 -13.16
C GLU A 89 10.45 2.98 -14.10
N HIS A 90 10.62 2.61 -15.38
CA HIS A 90 9.53 2.61 -16.35
C HIS A 90 8.36 1.68 -15.99
N VAL A 91 8.62 0.57 -15.29
CA VAL A 91 7.57 -0.35 -14.83
C VAL A 91 6.79 0.29 -13.68
N GLY A 92 7.48 0.97 -12.76
CA GLY A 92 6.85 1.76 -11.70
C GLY A 92 5.98 2.89 -12.24
N GLU A 93 6.47 3.62 -13.24
CA GLU A 93 5.72 4.72 -13.86
C GLU A 93 4.48 4.22 -14.61
N ASN A 94 4.59 3.10 -15.33
CA ASN A 94 3.43 2.48 -15.97
C ASN A 94 2.35 2.09 -14.96
N LEU A 95 2.74 1.52 -13.81
CA LEU A 95 1.81 1.21 -12.73
C LEU A 95 1.18 2.47 -12.15
N ALA A 96 1.98 3.50 -11.86
CA ALA A 96 1.47 4.76 -11.32
C ALA A 96 0.46 5.40 -12.29
N GLN A 97 0.72 5.37 -13.59
CA GLN A 97 -0.22 5.87 -14.59
C GLN A 97 -1.52 5.07 -14.61
N LEU A 98 -1.46 3.74 -14.53
CA LEU A 98 -2.66 2.89 -14.44
C LEU A 98 -3.50 3.22 -13.20
N VAL A 99 -2.85 3.52 -12.07
CA VAL A 99 -3.52 3.92 -10.84
C VAL A 99 -4.15 5.31 -10.99
N ARG A 100 -3.46 6.28 -11.59
CA ARG A 100 -4.00 7.62 -11.92
C ARG A 100 -5.23 7.56 -12.80
N ASP A 101 -5.21 6.71 -13.82
CA ASP A 101 -6.34 6.55 -14.74
C ASP A 101 -7.56 5.94 -14.03
N ARG A 102 -7.34 5.13 -12.99
CA ARG A 102 -8.40 4.49 -12.21
C ARG A 102 -8.99 5.39 -11.12
N TYR A 103 -8.14 6.18 -10.47
CA TYR A 103 -8.52 7.09 -9.39
C TYR A 103 -8.15 8.53 -9.77
N PRO A 104 -8.85 9.12 -10.76
CA PRO A 104 -8.52 10.45 -11.28
C PRO A 104 -8.73 11.57 -10.26
N GLU A 105 -9.45 11.30 -9.17
CA GLU A 105 -9.69 12.21 -8.06
C GLU A 105 -8.60 12.20 -6.97
N LEU A 106 -7.71 11.20 -6.97
CA LEU A 106 -6.65 11.05 -5.98
C LEU A 106 -5.31 11.55 -6.50
N ASP A 107 -4.46 12.07 -5.62
CA ASP A 107 -3.07 12.37 -5.97
C ASP A 107 -2.23 11.10 -5.92
N ILE A 108 -1.54 10.77 -7.01
CA ILE A 108 -0.76 9.53 -7.13
C ILE A 108 0.72 9.86 -7.30
N GLU A 109 1.47 9.57 -6.24
CA GLU A 109 2.90 9.77 -6.19
C GLU A 109 3.66 8.46 -6.45
N LEU A 110 4.76 8.55 -7.20
CA LEU A 110 5.71 7.45 -7.37
C LEU A 110 7.05 7.84 -6.76
N ALA A 111 7.53 7.04 -5.82
CA ALA A 111 8.80 7.23 -5.16
C ALA A 111 9.69 5.99 -5.28
N TYR A 112 11.01 6.18 -5.27
CA TYR A 112 11.96 5.07 -5.16
C TYR A 112 12.16 4.69 -3.69
N GLY A 113 11.60 3.55 -3.27
CA GLY A 113 11.78 3.01 -1.92
C GLY A 113 13.02 2.13 -1.76
N GLY A 114 13.47 1.49 -2.84
CA GLY A 114 14.74 0.76 -2.87
C GLY A 114 14.78 -0.52 -2.02
N GLN A 115 13.64 -1.01 -1.55
CA GLN A 115 13.59 -2.23 -0.76
C GLN A 115 13.95 -3.46 -1.63
N PRO A 116 14.83 -4.37 -1.16
CA PRO A 116 15.33 -5.48 -1.96
C PRO A 116 14.34 -6.64 -2.13
N HIS A 117 13.38 -6.77 -1.22
CA HIS A 117 12.44 -7.91 -1.18
C HIS A 117 11.00 -7.53 -1.51
N TYR A 118 10.70 -6.25 -1.69
CA TYR A 118 9.38 -5.76 -2.05
C TYR A 118 9.38 -5.31 -3.50
N PHE A 119 8.28 -5.58 -4.20
CA PHE A 119 8.03 -4.94 -5.49
C PHE A 119 7.54 -3.52 -5.27
N TYR A 120 6.54 -3.38 -4.40
CA TYR A 120 5.92 -2.11 -4.07
C TYR A 120 5.54 -2.07 -2.60
N ILE A 121 5.65 -0.89 -1.99
CA ILE A 121 4.91 -0.54 -0.78
C ILE A 121 3.97 0.60 -1.16
N LEU A 122 2.72 0.54 -0.71
CA LEU A 122 1.67 1.50 -0.98
C LEU A 122 1.31 2.19 0.34
N SER A 123 1.21 3.50 0.32
CA SER A 123 0.56 4.29 1.37
C SER A 123 -0.74 4.83 0.80
N ALA A 124 -1.85 4.70 1.52
CA ALA A 124 -3.09 5.38 1.22
C ALA A 124 -3.48 6.22 2.44
N GLU A 125 -3.61 7.53 2.25
CA GLU A 125 -3.89 8.52 3.30
C GLU A 125 -4.98 9.50 2.86
#